data_AF-A0A2V8DUP5-F1
#
_entry.id   AF-A0A2V8DUP5-F1
#
_cell.length_a   1.000
_cell.length_b   1.000
_cell.length_c   1.000
_cell.angle_alpha   90.00
_cell.angle_beta   90.00
_cell.angle_gamma   90.00
#
_symmetry.space_group_name_H-M   'P 1'
#
loop_
_entity.id
_entity.type
_entity.pdbx_description
1 polymer ?
#
loop_
_entity_poly.entity_id
_entity_poly.type
_entity_poly.pdbx_seq_one_letter_code
_entity_poly.pdbx_strand_id
1 'polypeptide(L)'
;MVARKVKKLPLVNADGTVLGLITAKDLIKHRRHPFATRDDQGRLRVAAAVGATGDYLERAVELHRISADVLVIDIAHGHSQVMERAIQQIRGRLGGVELVAGNVATEAGARFLIERGVNGVKVGIGPGRGCTTRLATSFGVPQVEALVRCRIEAAERVPSPARCSLAATRSCSATRLPAPPRLRVRSSPSRS
;
A
#
# COMPACT_ATOMS: atom_id res chain seq x y z
N MET A 1 14.19 -28.84 7.67
CA MET A 1 13.70 -28.18 8.91
C MET A 1 12.58 -28.94 9.61
N VAL A 2 11.49 -29.31 8.94
CA VAL A 2 10.31 -29.94 9.58
C VAL A 2 10.61 -31.34 10.14
N ALA A 3 11.18 -32.25 9.34
CA ALA A 3 11.46 -33.63 9.76
C ALA A 3 12.46 -33.71 10.93
N ARG A 4 13.52 -32.88 10.89
CA ARG A 4 14.58 -32.85 11.91
C ARG A 4 14.37 -31.81 13.02
N LYS A 5 13.18 -31.17 13.08
CA LYS A 5 12.81 -30.14 14.08
C LYS A 5 13.85 -29.00 14.26
N VAL A 6 14.53 -28.62 13.17
CA VAL A 6 15.56 -27.57 13.18
C VAL A 6 14.90 -26.18 13.13
N LYS A 7 15.23 -25.30 14.09
CA LYS A 7 14.61 -23.97 14.24
C LYS A 7 15.14 -22.91 13.28
N LYS A 8 16.41 -22.99 12.91
CA LYS A 8 17.14 -22.01 12.11
C LYS A 8 17.98 -22.76 11.08
N LEU A 9 17.90 -22.36 9.83
CA LEU A 9 18.65 -22.95 8.73
C LEU A 9 19.41 -21.82 8.01
N PRO A 10 20.70 -21.61 8.34
CA PRO A 10 21.55 -20.72 7.59
C PRO A 10 21.71 -21.23 6.15
N LEU A 11 21.62 -20.32 5.20
CA LEU A 11 21.96 -20.57 3.81
C LEU A 11 23.41 -20.13 3.62
N VAL A 12 24.25 -21.02 3.12
CA VAL A 12 25.67 -20.77 2.86
C VAL A 12 26.00 -21.04 1.40
N ASN A 13 26.95 -20.32 0.84
CA ASN A 13 27.55 -20.64 -0.45
C ASN A 13 28.66 -21.71 -0.29
N ALA A 14 29.32 -22.08 -1.39
CA ALA A 14 30.31 -23.16 -1.42
C ALA A 14 31.57 -22.88 -0.56
N ASP A 15 31.94 -21.61 -0.41
CA ASP A 15 33.03 -21.10 0.42
C ASP A 15 32.65 -20.95 1.92
N GLY A 16 31.41 -21.25 2.29
CA GLY A 16 30.96 -21.23 3.69
C GLY A 16 30.47 -19.86 4.19
N THR A 17 30.40 -18.84 3.32
CA THR A 17 29.83 -17.54 3.61
C THR A 17 28.30 -17.62 3.75
N VAL A 18 27.75 -17.01 4.80
CA VAL A 18 26.30 -16.99 5.06
C VAL A 18 25.61 -15.99 4.14
N LEU A 19 24.72 -16.51 3.28
CA LEU A 19 23.86 -15.73 2.38
C LEU A 19 22.54 -15.30 3.03
N GLY A 20 22.07 -16.05 4.03
CA GLY A 20 20.78 -15.77 4.65
C GLY A 20 20.39 -16.78 5.73
N LEU A 21 19.17 -16.61 6.25
CA LEU A 21 18.65 -17.44 7.33
C LEU A 21 17.16 -17.71 7.13
N ILE A 22 16.80 -18.99 7.08
CA ILE A 22 15.39 -19.41 7.12
C ILE A 22 15.05 -19.85 8.54
N THR A 23 13.93 -19.37 9.08
CA THR A 23 13.47 -19.79 10.40
C THR A 23 12.20 -20.65 10.32
N ALA A 24 12.08 -21.61 11.24
CA ALA A 24 10.88 -22.44 11.34
C ALA A 24 9.63 -21.59 11.63
N LYS A 25 9.81 -20.47 12.32
CA LYS A 25 8.75 -19.49 12.60
C LYS A 25 8.21 -18.88 11.32
N ASP A 26 9.07 -18.52 10.38
CA ASP A 26 8.65 -17.93 9.11
C ASP A 26 7.89 -18.96 8.25
N LEU A 27 8.33 -20.22 8.22
CA LEU A 27 7.59 -21.30 7.55
C LEU A 27 6.21 -21.54 8.19
N ILE A 28 6.12 -21.52 9.52
CA ILE A 28 4.84 -21.65 10.24
C ILE A 28 3.92 -20.48 9.92
N LYS A 29 4.43 -19.24 9.94
CA LYS A 29 3.64 -18.05 9.54
C LYS A 29 3.20 -18.14 8.08
N HIS A 30 4.07 -18.61 7.20
CA HIS A 30 3.76 -18.80 5.79
C HIS A 30 2.57 -19.74 5.59
N ARG A 31 2.57 -20.89 6.29
CA ARG A 31 1.48 -21.86 6.25
C ARG A 31 0.20 -21.38 6.94
N ARG A 32 0.32 -20.68 8.07
CA ARG A 32 -0.83 -20.15 8.82
C ARG A 32 -1.54 -19.01 8.09
N HIS A 33 -0.81 -18.28 7.24
CA HIS A 33 -1.34 -17.15 6.48
C HIS A 33 -1.10 -17.39 4.98
N PRO A 34 -1.86 -18.30 4.35
CA PRO A 34 -1.70 -18.64 2.93
C PRO A 34 -2.13 -17.49 2.01
N PHE A 35 -3.07 -16.66 2.44
CA PHE A 35 -3.58 -15.50 1.68
C PHE A 35 -2.91 -14.17 2.08
N ALA A 36 -1.75 -14.21 2.73
CA ALA A 36 -1.03 -12.97 3.06
C ALA A 36 -0.52 -12.29 1.78
N THR A 37 -0.71 -10.98 1.66
CA THR A 37 -0.16 -10.19 0.56
C THR A 37 1.37 -10.16 0.64
N ARG A 38 2.01 -10.87 -0.28
CA ARG A 38 3.47 -10.99 -0.36
C ARG A 38 3.98 -10.60 -1.74
N ASP A 39 5.26 -10.24 -1.80
CA ASP A 39 5.99 -10.12 -3.05
C ASP A 39 6.47 -11.50 -3.54
N ASP A 40 7.13 -11.53 -4.69
CA ASP A 40 7.60 -12.76 -5.33
C ASP A 40 8.73 -13.43 -4.53
N GLN A 41 9.33 -12.72 -3.56
CA GLN A 41 10.33 -13.22 -2.62
C GLN A 41 9.71 -13.71 -1.30
N GLY A 42 8.38 -13.64 -1.15
CA GLY A 42 7.67 -14.05 0.05
C GLY A 42 7.71 -13.05 1.21
N ARG A 43 8.20 -11.83 1.00
CA ARG A 43 8.15 -10.73 1.97
C ARG A 43 6.77 -10.10 1.97
N LEU A 44 6.35 -9.51 3.10
CA LEU A 44 5.08 -8.78 3.14
C LEU A 44 5.18 -7.51 2.30
N ARG A 45 4.16 -7.22 1.49
CA ARG A 45 4.12 -5.97 0.73
C ARG A 45 3.80 -4.77 1.63
N VAL A 46 4.40 -3.63 1.32
CA VAL A 46 4.26 -2.36 2.04
C VAL A 46 3.98 -1.23 1.06
N ALA A 47 3.01 -0.38 1.40
CA ALA A 47 2.76 0.88 0.71
C ALA A 47 3.10 2.05 1.64
N ALA A 48 3.60 3.15 1.08
CA ALA A 48 3.94 4.35 1.83
C ALA A 48 3.32 5.59 1.19
N ALA A 49 2.79 6.48 2.03
CA ALA A 49 2.16 7.73 1.58
C ALA A 49 3.15 8.90 1.58
N VAL A 50 3.06 9.73 0.56
CA VAL A 50 3.78 11.00 0.42
C VAL A 50 2.79 12.13 0.08
N GLY A 51 3.17 13.37 0.37
CA GLY A 51 2.44 14.54 -0.09
C GLY A 51 2.76 14.90 -1.54
N ALA A 52 2.47 16.14 -1.93
CA ALA A 52 2.80 16.69 -3.25
C ALA A 52 3.48 18.07 -3.19
N THR A 53 3.86 18.52 -1.99
CA THR A 53 4.54 19.79 -1.72
C THR A 53 5.66 19.56 -0.70
N GLY A 54 6.63 20.47 -0.65
CA GLY A 54 7.79 20.34 0.25
C GLY A 54 8.72 19.21 -0.17
N ASP A 55 9.15 18.40 0.79
CA ASP A 55 10.17 17.34 0.69
C ASP A 55 9.64 16.00 0.13
N TYR A 56 8.48 16.02 -0.53
CA TYR A 56 7.78 14.79 -0.92
C TYR A 56 8.59 13.93 -1.89
N LEU A 57 9.42 14.54 -2.75
CA LEU A 57 10.21 13.83 -3.74
C LEU A 57 11.39 13.11 -3.09
N GLU A 58 12.12 13.78 -2.20
CA GLU A 58 13.21 13.20 -1.41
C GLU A 58 12.68 12.02 -0.57
N ARG A 59 11.53 12.22 0.09
CA ARG A 59 10.87 11.16 0.86
C ARG A 59 10.44 9.99 -0.02
N ALA A 60 9.90 10.24 -1.21
CA ALA A 60 9.53 9.19 -2.15
C ALA A 60 10.74 8.36 -2.59
N VAL A 61 11.88 9.00 -2.87
CA VAL A 61 13.13 8.30 -3.22
C VAL A 61 13.59 7.41 -2.07
N GLU A 62 13.64 7.94 -0.85
CA GLU A 62 14.09 7.16 0.31
C GLU A 62 13.16 5.99 0.64
N LEU A 63 11.83 6.20 0.54
CA LEU A 63 10.84 5.14 0.73
C LEU A 63 10.98 4.03 -0.32
N HIS A 64 11.20 4.40 -1.58
CA HIS A 64 11.47 3.42 -2.64
C HIS A 64 12.78 2.67 -2.41
N ARG A 65 13.83 3.37 -1.97
CA ARG A 65 15.14 2.78 -1.65
C ARG A 65 15.05 1.71 -0.56
N ILE A 66 14.20 1.89 0.45
CA ILE A 66 13.94 0.89 1.49
C ILE A 66 12.93 -0.20 1.06
N SER A 67 12.65 -0.32 -0.23
CA SER A 67 11.76 -1.32 -0.83
C SER A 67 10.28 -1.19 -0.47
N ALA A 68 9.75 0.04 -0.37
CA ALA A 68 8.29 0.22 -0.43
C ALA A 68 7.79 -0.20 -1.83
N ASP A 69 6.83 -1.13 -1.87
CA ASP A 69 6.30 -1.69 -3.12
C ASP A 69 5.42 -0.70 -3.88
N VAL A 70 4.70 0.16 -3.15
CA VAL A 70 3.74 1.13 -3.71
C VAL A 70 3.91 2.48 -3.03
N LEU A 71 3.96 3.54 -3.84
CA LEU A 71 3.89 4.91 -3.35
C LEU A 71 2.46 5.45 -3.51
N VAL A 72 1.97 6.16 -2.50
CA VAL A 72 0.64 6.78 -2.51
C VAL A 72 0.79 8.30 -2.39
N ILE A 73 0.50 9.05 -3.44
CA ILE A 73 0.39 10.52 -3.34
C ILE A 73 -0.97 10.84 -2.73
N ASP A 74 -0.97 11.25 -1.46
CA ASP A 74 -2.17 11.49 -0.67
C ASP A 74 -2.33 12.97 -0.35
N ILE A 75 -3.15 13.66 -1.14
CA ILE A 75 -3.54 15.05 -0.86
C ILE A 75 -5.07 15.18 -0.87
N ALA A 76 -5.57 16.26 -0.26
CA ALA A 76 -7.02 16.47 -0.11
C ALA A 76 -7.77 16.47 -1.46
N HIS A 77 -7.18 17.04 -2.51
CA HIS A 77 -7.75 17.09 -3.85
C HIS A 77 -6.70 16.87 -4.95
N GLY A 78 -6.74 15.69 -5.57
CA GLY A 78 -5.79 15.24 -6.59
C GLY A 78 -6.06 15.73 -8.00
N HIS A 79 -7.24 16.30 -8.29
CA HIS A 79 -7.51 16.89 -9.60
C HIS A 79 -6.92 18.31 -9.65
N SER A 80 -5.59 18.42 -9.69
CA SER A 80 -4.86 19.69 -9.55
C SER A 80 -3.49 19.67 -10.25
N GLN A 81 -2.99 20.85 -10.63
CA GLN A 81 -1.63 20.99 -11.19
C GLN A 81 -0.53 20.53 -10.22
N VAL A 82 -0.76 20.67 -8.91
CA VAL A 82 0.19 20.19 -7.88
C VAL A 82 0.35 18.68 -7.95
N MET A 83 -0.77 17.95 -8.09
CA MET A 83 -0.73 16.50 -8.27
C MET A 83 -0.04 16.10 -9.58
N GLU A 84 -0.36 16.79 -10.69
CA GLU A 84 0.28 16.51 -11.98
C GLU A 84 1.80 16.64 -11.92
N ARG A 85 2.30 17.75 -11.37
CA ARG A 85 3.75 17.96 -11.19
C ARG A 85 4.35 16.87 -10.31
N ALA A 86 3.69 16.50 -9.22
CA ALA A 86 4.16 15.44 -8.33
C ALA A 86 4.25 14.08 -9.02
N ILE A 87 3.23 13.69 -9.79
CA ILE A 87 3.25 12.45 -10.58
C ILE A 87 4.41 12.48 -11.59
N GLN A 88 4.56 13.56 -12.34
CA GLN A 88 5.61 13.71 -13.34
C GLN A 88 7.01 13.61 -12.71
N GLN A 89 7.25 14.31 -11.60
CA GLN A 89 8.54 14.29 -10.91
C GLN A 89 8.86 12.91 -10.32
N ILE A 90 7.90 12.25 -9.68
CA ILE A 90 8.08 10.90 -9.14
C ILE A 90 8.35 9.90 -10.28
N ARG A 91 7.58 9.95 -11.36
CA ARG A 91 7.78 9.10 -12.55
C ARG A 91 9.15 9.35 -13.19
N GLY A 92 9.55 10.60 -13.34
CA GLY A 92 10.87 10.96 -13.87
C GLY A 92 12.03 10.45 -13.00
N ARG A 93 11.85 10.38 -11.68
CA ARG A 93 12.92 9.98 -10.75
C ARG A 93 12.96 8.48 -10.46
N LEU A 94 11.80 7.83 -10.40
CA LEU A 94 11.63 6.44 -9.93
C LEU A 94 11.08 5.50 -11.01
N GLY A 95 10.80 6.02 -12.22
CA GLY A 95 10.34 5.23 -13.36
C GLY A 95 9.05 4.46 -13.09
N GLY A 96 9.13 3.13 -13.20
CA GLY A 96 8.01 2.19 -13.15
C GLY A 96 7.49 1.83 -11.76
N VAL A 97 7.82 2.59 -10.70
CA VAL A 97 7.29 2.36 -9.35
C VAL A 97 5.76 2.28 -9.36
N GLU A 98 5.15 1.34 -8.64
CA GLU A 98 3.68 1.29 -8.55
C GLU A 98 3.19 2.53 -7.78
N LEU A 99 2.34 3.32 -8.44
CA LEU A 99 1.94 4.64 -7.96
C LEU A 99 0.42 4.73 -7.84
N VAL A 100 -0.07 5.03 -6.65
CA VAL A 100 -1.48 5.36 -6.38
C VAL A 100 -1.58 6.86 -6.12
N ALA A 101 -2.59 7.53 -6.66
CA ALA A 101 -2.80 8.95 -6.43
C ALA A 101 -4.24 9.26 -6.06
N GLY A 102 -4.42 10.28 -5.22
CA GLY A 102 -5.72 10.84 -4.89
C GLY A 102 -5.60 12.04 -3.95
N ASN A 103 -6.71 12.59 -3.46
CA ASN A 103 -8.08 12.09 -3.60
C ASN A 103 -8.85 12.74 -4.75
N VAL A 104 -9.65 11.95 -5.46
CA VAL A 104 -10.64 12.46 -6.43
C VAL A 104 -12.02 11.90 -6.13
N ALA A 105 -13.08 12.54 -6.64
CA ALA A 105 -14.45 12.10 -6.40
C ALA A 105 -15.36 12.26 -7.64
N THR A 106 -14.78 12.50 -8.80
CA THR A 106 -15.47 12.75 -10.06
C THR A 106 -14.82 11.96 -11.19
N GLU A 107 -15.58 11.68 -12.25
CA GLU A 107 -15.07 11.07 -13.50
C GLU A 107 -13.88 11.85 -14.04
N ALA A 108 -14.00 13.18 -14.19
CA ALA A 108 -12.91 14.02 -14.69
C ALA A 108 -11.64 13.92 -13.84
N GLY A 109 -11.77 13.84 -12.50
CA GLY A 109 -10.62 13.65 -11.62
C GLY A 109 -9.99 12.26 -11.75
N ALA A 110 -10.80 11.22 -11.91
CA ALA A 110 -10.29 9.86 -12.16
C ALA A 110 -9.56 9.80 -13.51
N ARG A 111 -10.18 10.32 -14.58
CA ARG A 111 -9.58 10.46 -15.92
C ARG A 111 -8.25 11.16 -15.86
N PHE A 112 -8.20 12.32 -15.19
CA PHE A 112 -7.01 13.13 -15.02
C PHE A 112 -5.84 12.30 -14.46
N LEU A 113 -6.09 11.48 -13.42
CA LEU A 113 -5.04 10.65 -12.83
C LEU A 113 -4.65 9.47 -13.72
N ILE A 114 -5.62 8.79 -14.34
CA ILE A 114 -5.40 7.64 -15.22
C ILE A 114 -4.53 8.04 -16.42
N GLU A 115 -4.86 9.15 -17.08
CA GLU A 115 -4.11 9.66 -18.24
C GLU A 115 -2.67 10.04 -17.89
N ARG A 116 -2.37 10.31 -16.61
CA ARG A 116 -1.02 10.59 -16.10
C ARG A 116 -0.27 9.33 -15.68
N GLY A 117 -0.86 8.16 -15.93
CA GLY A 117 -0.20 6.86 -15.79
C GLY A 117 -0.09 6.36 -14.35
N VAL A 118 -1.04 6.68 -13.47
CA VAL A 118 -1.08 6.08 -12.12
C VAL A 118 -1.58 4.64 -12.18
N ASN A 119 -1.04 3.77 -11.32
CA ASN A 119 -1.47 2.38 -11.14
C ASN A 119 -2.70 2.26 -10.21
N GLY A 120 -3.10 3.34 -9.57
CA GLY A 120 -4.36 3.36 -8.86
C GLY A 120 -4.87 4.75 -8.51
N VAL A 121 -6.18 4.82 -8.37
CA VAL A 121 -6.91 6.05 -8.04
C VAL A 121 -7.54 5.88 -6.65
N LYS A 122 -7.17 6.77 -5.72
CA LYS A 122 -7.78 6.86 -4.40
C LYS A 122 -8.99 7.80 -4.44
N VAL A 123 -10.18 7.24 -4.20
CA VAL A 123 -11.47 7.90 -4.40
C VAL A 123 -12.13 8.30 -3.09
N GLY A 124 -12.60 9.54 -3.00
CA GLY A 124 -13.47 10.04 -1.93
C GLY A 124 -13.00 11.36 -1.35
N ILE A 125 -13.90 12.33 -1.21
CA ILE A 125 -13.64 13.62 -0.56
C ILE A 125 -14.67 13.83 0.55
N GLY A 126 -14.17 13.92 1.79
CA GLY A 126 -14.99 14.06 2.99
C GLY A 126 -15.77 12.84 3.53
N PRO A 127 -15.63 11.58 3.06
CA PRO A 127 -16.45 10.46 3.55
C PRO A 127 -15.95 9.84 4.87
N GLY A 128 -14.75 10.21 5.33
CA GLY A 128 -14.09 9.56 6.44
C GLY A 128 -14.67 9.98 7.79
N ARG A 129 -14.82 9.02 8.72
CA ARG A 129 -15.29 9.28 10.11
C ARG A 129 -14.54 10.42 10.81
N GLY A 130 -13.22 10.49 10.64
CA GLY A 130 -12.38 11.55 11.22
C GLY A 130 -12.10 12.72 10.28
N CYS A 131 -12.70 12.73 9.09
CA CYS A 131 -12.47 13.76 8.09
C CYS A 131 -13.49 14.89 8.30
N THR A 132 -13.00 16.10 8.60
CA THR A 132 -13.86 17.28 8.81
C THR A 132 -14.06 18.09 7.54
N THR A 133 -13.56 17.66 6.38
CA THR A 133 -13.62 18.43 5.13
C THR A 133 -15.05 18.89 4.79
N ARG A 134 -16.06 18.03 4.92
CA ARG A 134 -17.47 18.44 4.70
C ARG A 134 -17.96 19.47 5.70
N LEU A 135 -17.51 19.38 6.95
CA LEU A 135 -17.90 20.31 8.01
C LEU A 135 -17.20 21.67 7.86
N ALA A 136 -15.93 21.67 7.45
CA ALA A 136 -15.10 22.87 7.39
C ALA A 136 -15.22 23.61 6.05
N THR A 137 -15.39 22.89 4.94
CA THR A 137 -15.35 23.46 3.58
C THR A 137 -16.70 23.39 2.87
N SER A 138 -17.69 22.71 3.45
CA SER A 138 -18.96 22.36 2.80
C SER A 138 -18.81 21.58 1.49
N PHE A 139 -17.60 21.09 1.19
CA PHE A 139 -17.28 20.34 0.00
C PHE A 139 -17.13 18.84 0.31
N GLY A 140 -17.78 18.01 -0.50
CA GLY A 140 -17.66 16.56 -0.45
C GLY A 140 -18.68 15.87 -1.34
N VAL A 141 -18.40 14.62 -1.68
CA VAL A 141 -19.26 13.82 -2.56
C VAL A 141 -19.68 12.54 -1.82
N PRO A 142 -20.96 12.12 -1.88
CA PRO A 142 -21.39 10.83 -1.36
C PRO A 142 -20.49 9.68 -1.85
N GLN A 143 -20.00 8.83 -0.93
CA GLN A 143 -18.91 7.91 -1.25
C GLN A 143 -19.29 6.88 -2.32
N VAL A 144 -20.53 6.39 -2.30
CA VAL A 144 -21.03 5.42 -3.28
C VAL A 144 -21.07 6.06 -4.67
N GLU A 145 -21.62 7.27 -4.77
CA GLU A 145 -21.68 8.04 -6.03
C GLU A 145 -20.27 8.31 -6.58
N ALA A 146 -19.35 8.78 -5.73
CA ALA A 146 -17.96 9.02 -6.12
C ALA A 146 -17.29 7.75 -6.68
N LEU A 147 -17.52 6.60 -6.04
CA LEU A 147 -16.97 5.32 -6.48
C LEU A 147 -17.55 4.86 -7.81
N VAL A 148 -18.88 4.95 -7.98
CA VAL A 148 -19.55 4.54 -9.23
C VAL A 148 -19.04 5.38 -10.39
N ARG A 149 -19.03 6.71 -10.24
CA ARG A 149 -18.55 7.65 -11.26
C ARG A 149 -17.10 7.38 -11.66
N CYS A 150 -16.19 7.32 -10.67
CA CYS A 150 -14.77 7.05 -10.95
C CYS A 150 -14.55 5.66 -11.56
N ARG A 151 -15.40 4.67 -11.23
CA ARG A 151 -15.32 3.32 -11.76
C ARG A 151 -15.75 3.23 -13.22
N ILE A 152 -16.84 3.89 -13.61
CA ILE A 152 -17.30 3.91 -15.00
C ILE A 152 -16.17 4.46 -15.88
N GLU A 153 -15.60 5.59 -15.49
CA GLU A 153 -14.46 6.19 -16.21
C GLU A 153 -13.26 5.26 -16.34
N ALA A 154 -12.87 4.59 -15.24
CA ALA A 154 -11.76 3.65 -15.29
C ALA A 154 -12.04 2.44 -16.19
N ALA A 155 -13.28 1.93 -16.18
CA ALA A 155 -13.67 0.77 -16.98
C ALA A 155 -13.67 1.05 -18.49
N GLU A 156 -14.04 2.27 -18.91
CA GLU A 156 -14.05 2.66 -20.32
C GLU A 156 -12.64 2.83 -20.90
N ARG A 157 -11.68 3.26 -20.08
CA ARG A 157 -10.33 3.62 -20.54
C ARG A 157 -9.27 2.57 -20.29
N VAL A 158 -9.52 1.64 -19.38
CA VAL A 158 -8.61 0.56 -19.06
C VAL A 158 -9.12 -0.71 -19.73
N PRO A 159 -8.69 -1.02 -20.97
CA PRO A 159 -8.80 -2.39 -21.44
C PRO A 159 -7.96 -3.25 -20.49
N SER A 160 -8.61 -4.20 -19.80
CA SER A 160 -7.91 -5.19 -18.97
C SER A 160 -6.74 -5.79 -19.77
N PRO A 161 -5.51 -5.88 -19.24
CA PRO A 161 -5.08 -5.82 -17.84
C PRO A 161 -4.22 -4.58 -17.52
N ALA A 162 -4.53 -3.40 -18.06
CA ALA A 162 -3.76 -2.18 -17.78
C ALA A 162 -4.03 -1.58 -16.38
N ARG A 163 -3.56 -2.28 -15.33
CA ARG A 163 -2.91 -1.78 -14.11
C ARG A 163 -3.45 -0.58 -13.31
N CYS A 164 -4.62 0.02 -13.58
CA CYS A 164 -5.18 1.08 -12.74
C CYS A 164 -6.30 0.55 -11.82
N SER A 165 -6.00 0.40 -10.53
CA SER A 165 -6.95 -0.06 -9.50
C SER A 165 -7.66 1.11 -8.80
N LEU A 166 -8.95 0.98 -8.52
CA LEU A 166 -9.69 1.97 -7.72
C LEU A 166 -9.73 1.56 -6.26
N ALA A 167 -9.32 2.47 -5.37
CA ALA A 167 -9.36 2.27 -3.93
C ALA A 167 -10.25 3.33 -3.27
N ALA A 168 -11.26 2.90 -2.53
CA ALA A 168 -12.07 3.79 -1.71
C ALA A 168 -11.24 4.36 -0.54
N THR A 169 -11.34 5.66 -0.30
CA THR A 169 -10.80 6.28 0.91
C THR A 169 -11.60 5.77 2.11
N ARG A 170 -10.98 4.93 2.94
CA ARG A 170 -11.47 4.63 4.29
C ARG A 170 -10.86 5.64 5.27
N SER A 171 -11.55 5.94 6.37
CA SER A 171 -10.98 6.79 7.40
C SER A 171 -9.63 6.25 7.83
N CYS A 172 -8.59 7.11 7.80
CA CYS A 172 -7.35 6.88 8.51
C CYS A 172 -7.65 7.00 10.02
N SER A 173 -8.42 6.06 10.57
CA SER A 173 -8.17 5.69 11.94
C SER A 173 -6.88 4.89 11.86
N ALA A 174 -5.81 5.40 12.46
CA ALA A 174 -4.79 4.54 13.02
C ALA A 174 -5.51 3.65 14.04
N THR A 175 -6.22 2.63 13.56
CA THR A 175 -6.82 1.62 14.40
C THR A 175 -5.60 0.94 14.97
N ARG A 176 -5.29 1.22 16.25
CA ARG A 176 -4.50 0.30 17.06
C ARG A 176 -5.11 -1.06 16.75
N LEU A 177 -4.37 -1.91 16.04
CA LEU A 177 -4.73 -3.31 15.97
C LEU A 177 -4.96 -3.73 17.42
N PRO A 178 -6.11 -4.35 17.75
CA PRO A 178 -6.31 -4.83 19.12
C PRO A 178 -5.07 -5.64 19.48
N ALA A 179 -4.46 -5.32 20.62
CA ALA A 179 -3.31 -6.08 21.10
C ALA A 179 -3.70 -7.56 21.02
N PRO A 180 -2.89 -8.43 20.39
CA PRO A 180 -3.22 -9.84 20.32
C PRO A 180 -3.48 -10.33 21.75
N PRO A 181 -4.50 -11.18 21.97
CA PRO A 181 -4.80 -11.68 23.30
C PRO A 181 -3.50 -12.22 23.91
N ARG A 182 -3.18 -11.79 25.14
CA ARG A 182 -2.00 -12.28 25.87
C ARG A 182 -2.15 -13.78 26.05
N LEU A 183 -1.57 -14.56 25.14
CA LEU A 183 -1.43 -16.00 25.27
C LEU A 183 -0.50 -16.24 26.46
N ARG A 184 -1.09 -16.63 27.59
CA ARG A 184 -0.36 -17.22 28.71
C ARG A 184 0.28 -18.52 28.19
N VAL A 185 1.60 -18.49 28.02
CA VAL A 185 2.37 -19.73 27.85
C VAL A 185 2.39 -20.41 29.22
N ARG A 186 1.57 -21.45 29.40
CA ARG A 186 1.80 -22.43 30.46
C ARG A 186 2.92 -23.34 29.98
N SER A 187 4.07 -23.28 30.64
CA SER A 187 5.11 -24.29 30.52
C SER A 187 4.60 -25.58 31.19
N SER A 188 4.37 -26.65 30.41
CA SER A 188 4.31 -27.99 30.97
C SER A 188 5.72 -28.40 31.40
N PRO A 189 5.90 -29.02 32.58
CA PRO A 189 7.22 -29.46 33.02
C PRO A 189 7.73 -30.55 32.06
N SER A 190 9.01 -30.46 31.72
CA SER A 190 9.76 -31.50 31.04
C SER A 190 9.66 -32.79 31.85
N ARG A 191 9.07 -33.84 31.27
CA ARG A 191 9.32 -35.21 31.73
C ARG A 191 10.60 -35.69 31.04
N SER A 192 11.63 -35.88 31.87
CA SER A 192 12.67 -36.89 31.68
C SER A 192 12.05 -38.26 31.53
#